data_AF-A0A3N1VN31-F1
#
_entry.id   AF-A0A3N1VN31-F1
#
_cell.length_a   1.000
_cell.length_b   1.000
_cell.length_c   1.000
_cell.angle_alpha   90.00
_cell.angle_beta   90.00
_cell.angle_gamma   90.00
#
_symmetry.space_group_name_H-M   'P 1'
#
loop_
_entity.id
_entity.type
_entity.pdbx_description
1 polymer ?
#
loop_
_entity_poly.entity_id
_entity_poly.type
_entity_poly.pdbx_seq_one_letter_code
_entity_poly.pdbx_strand_id
1 'polypeptide(L)'
;MEIAKDLYEELERTYTQVEGEIPFVSRVPEKTLETWRKYGVVPRGAMREIMEIMHRTHMGVDQDYENLVRQCSRTALADGWGGSMVATEISDILFGTPKPLVAGVNMGFLKEDHVNIIVHGHEPNLFESMIDSVNDPDLVAKAKEAGAQGINLLGMCCSGAEVLSRHGVPHAGNFMSTEAVIATGAVDAMAVDVQCIKQALVQMSECYGTKFFTTNPRAKIEGAQHIEFHEHHPRECTDKVVELAIERFKNRPGRVVIPQRRDLGVHGFSHEYINYMLGGTFRGSYTPLNENIINGRIRGVAGVVGCTNPRVKQDWVHVELVKELIKNNVLVVQTGCSQIALAKAGLMKPDAAVLAGDGLAEVCETVGMPPVLGCG
;
A
#
# COMPACT_ATOMS: atom_id res chain seq x y z
N MET A 1 13.58 24.57 -1.47
CA MET A 1 13.16 24.25 -2.85
C MET A 1 14.35 23.85 -3.71
N GLU A 2 15.50 24.53 -3.63
CA GLU A 2 16.72 24.12 -4.37
C GLU A 2 17.15 22.68 -4.06
N ILE A 3 17.33 22.31 -2.78
CA ILE A 3 17.66 20.92 -2.38
C ILE A 3 16.68 19.88 -2.94
N ALA A 4 15.38 20.22 -3.03
CA ALA A 4 14.38 19.31 -3.57
C ALA A 4 14.52 19.11 -5.09
N LYS A 5 14.97 20.13 -5.81
CA LYS A 5 15.28 20.05 -7.24
C LYS A 5 16.56 19.25 -7.48
N ASP A 6 17.60 19.48 -6.68
CA ASP A 6 18.84 18.71 -6.77
C ASP A 6 18.58 17.22 -6.50
N LEU A 7 17.75 16.92 -5.50
CA LEU A 7 17.32 15.55 -5.21
C LEU A 7 16.49 14.95 -6.35
N TYR A 8 15.56 15.72 -6.93
CA TYR A 8 14.79 15.30 -8.09
C TYR A 8 15.71 14.92 -9.26
N GLU A 9 16.70 15.76 -9.59
CA GLU A 9 17.65 15.51 -10.69
C GLU A 9 18.46 14.24 -10.43
N GLU A 10 18.92 14.02 -9.20
CA GLU A 10 19.66 12.81 -8.85
C GLU A 10 18.76 11.56 -8.94
N LEU A 11 17.55 11.60 -8.38
CA LEU A 11 16.65 10.45 -8.38
C LEU A 11 16.06 10.15 -9.77
N GLU A 12 15.93 11.15 -10.64
CA GLU A 12 15.49 10.96 -12.04
C GLU A 12 16.43 10.02 -12.80
N ARG A 13 17.73 10.02 -12.46
CA ARG A 13 18.72 9.09 -13.03
C ARG A 13 18.34 7.63 -12.82
N THR A 14 17.59 7.31 -11.77
CA THR A 14 17.03 5.96 -11.54
C THR A 14 16.27 5.44 -12.77
N TYR A 15 15.58 6.32 -13.49
CA TYR A 15 14.75 5.96 -14.63
C TYR A 15 15.49 6.10 -15.96
N THR A 16 16.21 7.21 -16.14
CA THR A 16 16.72 7.66 -17.44
C THR A 16 18.18 7.31 -17.71
N GLN A 17 18.92 6.89 -16.68
CA GLN A 17 20.35 6.64 -16.82
C GLN A 17 20.65 5.51 -17.80
N VAL A 18 21.53 5.80 -18.74
CA VAL A 18 21.97 4.83 -19.75
C VAL A 18 23.18 4.06 -19.23
N GLU A 19 24.22 4.74 -18.75
CA GLU A 19 25.46 4.11 -18.27
C GLU A 19 25.66 4.30 -16.76
N GLY A 20 26.37 3.37 -16.11
CA GLY A 20 26.59 3.41 -14.66
C GLY A 20 25.54 2.64 -13.87
N GLU A 21 25.42 2.96 -12.58
CA GLU A 21 24.55 2.28 -11.61
C GLU A 21 23.53 3.30 -11.04
N ILE A 22 22.27 2.91 -10.81
CA ILE A 22 21.24 3.83 -10.28
C ILE A 22 21.59 4.36 -8.88
N PRO A 23 21.16 5.58 -8.47
CA PRO A 23 21.65 6.22 -7.23
C PRO A 23 21.58 5.36 -5.96
N PHE A 24 20.45 4.68 -5.75
CA PHE A 24 20.21 3.92 -4.52
C PHE A 24 20.93 2.57 -4.42
N VAL A 25 21.64 2.10 -5.45
CA VAL A 25 22.51 0.92 -5.27
C VAL A 25 23.64 1.19 -4.26
N SER A 26 23.97 2.44 -4.00
CA SER A 26 24.90 2.86 -2.94
C SER A 26 24.45 2.46 -1.52
N ARG A 27 23.16 2.16 -1.31
CA ARG A 27 22.61 1.69 -0.03
C ARG A 27 22.77 0.17 0.16
N VAL A 28 23.13 -0.57 -0.89
CA VAL A 28 23.30 -2.02 -0.85
C VAL A 28 24.59 -2.35 -0.09
N PRO A 29 24.61 -3.37 0.80
CA PRO A 29 25.84 -3.78 1.45
C PRO A 29 26.94 -4.12 0.43
N GLU A 30 28.16 -3.63 0.63
CA GLU A 30 29.25 -3.70 -0.37
C GLU A 30 29.44 -5.11 -0.95
N LYS A 31 29.49 -6.15 -0.10
CA LYS A 31 29.65 -7.54 -0.54
C LYS A 31 28.52 -8.02 -1.46
N THR A 32 27.30 -7.55 -1.24
CA THR A 32 26.15 -7.86 -2.09
C THR A 32 26.29 -7.14 -3.43
N LEU A 33 26.71 -5.88 -3.41
CA LEU A 33 26.93 -5.09 -4.63
C LEU A 33 28.08 -5.66 -5.48
N GLU A 34 29.20 -6.06 -4.87
CA GLU A 34 30.29 -6.80 -5.52
C GLU A 34 29.79 -8.08 -6.19
N THR A 35 28.90 -8.81 -5.51
CA THR A 35 28.27 -10.02 -6.05
C THR A 35 27.41 -9.70 -7.27
N TRP A 36 26.62 -8.63 -7.23
CA TRP A 36 25.84 -8.19 -8.38
C TRP A 36 26.70 -7.76 -9.56
N ARG A 37 27.81 -7.05 -9.30
CA ARG A 37 28.80 -6.67 -10.32
C ARG A 37 29.40 -7.91 -10.97
N LYS A 38 29.81 -8.90 -10.17
CA LYS A 38 30.33 -10.18 -10.66
C LYS A 38 29.35 -10.91 -11.60
N TYR A 39 28.05 -10.88 -11.30
CA TYR A 39 27.02 -11.51 -12.13
C TYR A 39 26.44 -10.60 -13.22
N GLY A 40 26.87 -9.34 -13.30
CA GLY A 40 26.39 -8.38 -14.30
C GLY A 40 24.93 -7.94 -14.11
N VAL A 41 24.42 -8.00 -12.88
CA VAL A 41 23.00 -7.73 -12.56
C VAL A 41 22.76 -6.39 -11.86
N VAL A 42 23.78 -5.54 -11.72
CA VAL A 42 23.58 -4.17 -11.20
C VAL A 42 22.69 -3.38 -12.17
N PRO A 43 21.58 -2.77 -11.72
CA PRO A 43 20.68 -2.02 -12.58
C PRO A 43 21.31 -0.69 -13.04
N ARG A 44 21.12 -0.36 -14.33
CA ARG A 44 21.67 0.87 -14.94
C ARG A 44 20.68 2.04 -14.90
N GLY A 45 19.46 1.77 -15.37
CA GLY A 45 18.32 2.68 -15.34
C GLY A 45 17.04 1.90 -15.65
N ALA A 46 15.95 2.16 -14.93
CA ALA A 46 14.74 1.33 -14.96
C ALA A 46 14.11 1.27 -16.37
N MET A 47 14.03 2.40 -17.09
CA MET A 47 13.50 2.39 -18.46
C MET A 47 14.36 1.53 -19.38
N ARG A 48 15.70 1.60 -19.24
CA ARG A 48 16.62 0.76 -20.01
C ARG A 48 16.42 -0.72 -19.72
N GLU A 49 16.28 -1.10 -18.45
CA GLU A 49 16.10 -2.52 -18.09
C GLU A 49 14.75 -3.08 -18.54
N ILE A 50 13.70 -2.25 -18.56
CA ILE A 50 12.39 -2.63 -19.12
C ILE A 50 12.48 -2.77 -20.65
N MET A 51 13.11 -1.82 -21.35
CA MET A 51 13.29 -1.94 -22.79
C MET A 51 14.16 -3.14 -23.18
N GLU A 52 15.25 -3.39 -22.44
CA GLU A 52 16.18 -4.47 -22.75
C GLU A 52 15.56 -5.86 -22.50
N ILE A 53 14.78 -6.05 -21.43
CA ILE A 53 14.09 -7.33 -21.23
C ILE A 53 13.08 -7.60 -22.34
N MET A 54 12.32 -6.58 -22.76
CA MET A 54 11.39 -6.73 -23.89
C MET A 54 12.12 -7.10 -25.19
N HIS A 55 13.25 -6.43 -25.48
CA HIS A 55 14.10 -6.75 -26.64
C HIS A 55 14.65 -8.18 -26.59
N ARG A 56 15.21 -8.60 -25.46
CA ARG A 56 15.78 -9.95 -25.30
C ARG A 56 14.76 -11.05 -25.51
N THR A 57 13.49 -10.81 -25.12
CA THR A 57 12.39 -11.75 -25.32
C THR A 57 11.79 -11.75 -26.74
N HIS A 58 12.29 -10.92 -27.65
CA HIS A 58 11.84 -10.95 -29.04
C HIS A 58 12.36 -12.21 -29.76
N MET A 59 11.61 -12.65 -30.78
CA MET A 59 11.99 -13.76 -31.65
C MET A 59 13.42 -13.59 -32.19
N GLY A 60 14.25 -14.62 -32.00
CA GLY A 60 15.61 -14.69 -32.55
C GLY A 60 16.68 -13.93 -31.77
N VAL A 61 16.37 -13.34 -30.61
CA VAL A 61 17.32 -12.55 -29.81
C VAL A 61 18.04 -13.41 -28.76
N ASP A 62 17.57 -13.42 -27.50
CA ASP A 62 18.24 -14.14 -26.42
C ASP A 62 17.63 -15.54 -26.27
N GLN A 63 18.42 -16.56 -26.60
CA GLN A 63 17.99 -17.97 -26.58
C GLN A 63 18.68 -18.77 -25.47
N ASP A 64 19.35 -18.08 -24.54
CA ASP A 64 19.97 -18.67 -23.36
C ASP A 64 19.17 -18.32 -22.09
N TYR A 65 18.62 -19.34 -21.44
CA TYR A 65 17.78 -19.17 -20.25
C TYR A 65 18.57 -18.57 -19.07
N GLU A 66 19.87 -18.86 -18.93
CA GLU A 66 20.67 -18.29 -17.83
C GLU A 66 20.89 -16.80 -18.02
N ASN A 67 21.18 -16.39 -19.26
CA ASN A 67 21.34 -14.98 -19.62
C ASN A 67 20.02 -14.21 -19.47
N LEU A 68 18.90 -14.81 -19.86
CA LEU A 68 17.56 -14.25 -19.63
C LEU A 68 17.24 -14.10 -18.13
N VAL A 69 17.52 -15.10 -17.30
CA VAL A 69 17.27 -15.03 -15.85
C VAL A 69 18.12 -13.96 -15.17
N ARG A 70 19.36 -13.72 -15.66
CA ARG A 70 20.18 -12.58 -15.20
C ARG A 70 19.53 -11.25 -15.58
N GLN A 71 18.98 -11.12 -16.78
CA GLN A 71 18.21 -9.93 -17.15
C GLN A 71 16.97 -9.77 -16.26
N CYS A 72 16.21 -10.84 -15.99
CA CYS A 72 15.06 -10.78 -15.08
C CYS A 72 15.47 -10.25 -13.70
N SER A 73 16.59 -10.74 -13.17
CA SER A 73 17.14 -10.30 -11.90
C SER A 73 17.52 -8.81 -11.93
N ARG A 74 18.22 -8.37 -12.99
CA ARG A 74 18.61 -6.97 -13.16
C ARG A 74 17.41 -6.03 -13.28
N THR A 75 16.40 -6.41 -14.07
CA THR A 75 15.15 -5.62 -14.22
C THR A 75 14.38 -5.56 -12.90
N ALA A 76 14.31 -6.67 -12.14
CA ALA A 76 13.66 -6.67 -10.82
C ALA A 76 14.40 -5.80 -9.80
N LEU A 77 15.73 -5.78 -9.83
CA LEU A 77 16.52 -4.90 -8.95
C LEU A 77 16.29 -3.42 -9.27
N ALA A 78 16.03 -3.05 -10.54
CA ALA A 78 15.70 -1.69 -10.94
C ALA A 78 14.33 -1.21 -10.41
N ASP A 79 13.43 -2.14 -10.06
CA ASP A 79 12.20 -1.83 -9.33
C ASP A 79 12.51 -1.63 -7.84
N GLY A 80 12.93 -2.69 -7.15
CA GLY A 80 13.09 -2.69 -5.69
C GLY A 80 14.08 -1.64 -5.15
N TRP A 81 15.24 -1.49 -5.80
CA TRP A 81 16.26 -0.49 -5.45
C TRP A 81 16.18 0.77 -6.30
N GLY A 82 15.16 0.88 -7.15
CA GLY A 82 14.93 2.04 -7.99
C GLY A 82 13.53 2.58 -7.80
N GLY A 83 12.63 2.25 -8.72
CA GLY A 83 11.26 2.80 -8.76
C GLY A 83 10.53 2.75 -7.42
N SER A 84 10.49 1.58 -6.77
CA SER A 84 9.82 1.40 -5.48
C SER A 84 10.47 2.23 -4.37
N MET A 85 11.81 2.21 -4.25
CA MET A 85 12.52 2.97 -3.22
C MET A 85 12.39 4.49 -3.43
N VAL A 86 12.50 4.97 -4.66
CA VAL A 86 12.26 6.38 -5.02
C VAL A 86 10.85 6.79 -4.65
N ALA A 87 9.84 5.98 -5.01
CA ALA A 87 8.45 6.29 -4.71
C ALA A 87 8.18 6.37 -3.20
N THR A 88 8.70 5.42 -2.41
CA THR A 88 8.55 5.43 -0.94
C THR A 88 9.17 6.66 -0.33
N GLU A 89 10.43 6.97 -0.66
CA GLU A 89 11.16 8.11 -0.07
C GLU A 89 10.54 9.46 -0.46
N ILE A 90 10.14 9.62 -1.72
CA ILE A 90 9.46 10.84 -2.17
C ILE A 90 8.07 10.97 -1.54
N SER A 91 7.33 9.88 -1.41
CA SER A 91 6.02 9.90 -0.73
C SER A 91 6.15 10.33 0.72
N ASP A 92 7.19 9.86 1.41
CA ASP A 92 7.46 10.27 2.80
C ASP A 92 7.89 11.74 2.91
N ILE A 93 8.66 12.25 1.94
CA ILE A 93 9.02 13.67 1.88
C ILE A 93 7.79 14.56 1.64
N LEU A 94 6.86 14.13 0.78
CA LEU A 94 5.68 14.91 0.39
C LEU A 94 4.54 14.82 1.41
N PHE A 95 4.28 13.62 1.93
CA PHE A 95 3.08 13.30 2.71
C PHE A 95 3.40 12.94 4.17
N GLY A 96 4.68 12.88 4.52
CA GLY A 96 5.17 12.58 5.87
C GLY A 96 5.52 11.12 6.06
N THR A 97 6.66 10.86 6.71
CA THR A 97 7.07 9.51 7.11
C THR A 97 6.06 8.88 8.09
N PRO A 98 5.54 7.67 7.80
CA PRO A 98 4.61 6.97 8.68
C PRO A 98 5.12 6.80 10.11
N LYS A 99 4.19 6.88 11.07
CA LYS A 99 4.44 6.63 12.49
C LYS A 99 3.32 5.74 13.04
N PRO A 100 3.60 4.86 14.02
CA PRO A 100 2.59 4.03 14.64
C PRO A 100 1.36 4.75 15.12
N LEU A 101 0.24 4.34 14.53
CA LEU A 101 -1.09 4.80 14.86
C LEU A 101 -2.05 3.61 14.89
N VAL A 102 -3.16 3.76 15.61
CA VAL A 102 -4.23 2.75 15.62
C VAL A 102 -5.22 3.08 14.51
N ALA A 103 -5.42 2.13 13.59
CA ALA A 103 -6.40 2.29 12.53
C ALA A 103 -7.14 0.98 12.21
N GLY A 104 -8.22 1.11 11.44
CA GLY A 104 -9.21 0.07 11.28
C GLY A 104 -9.28 -0.54 9.87
N VAL A 105 -9.63 -1.81 9.82
CA VAL A 105 -9.88 -2.55 8.57
C VAL A 105 -11.23 -3.28 8.59
N ASN A 106 -11.75 -3.58 7.39
CA ASN A 106 -13.04 -4.21 7.02
C ASN A 106 -14.19 -3.25 6.67
N MET A 107 -15.20 -3.83 6.03
CA MET A 107 -16.45 -3.19 5.60
C MET A 107 -17.23 -2.55 6.75
N GLY A 108 -17.05 -2.97 8.00
CA GLY A 108 -17.75 -2.38 9.14
C GLY A 108 -17.44 -0.90 9.34
N PHE A 109 -16.38 -0.37 8.73
CA PHE A 109 -16.05 1.07 8.74
C PHE A 109 -16.85 1.90 7.73
N LEU A 110 -17.60 1.26 6.81
CA LEU A 110 -18.66 1.94 6.06
C LEU A 110 -19.77 2.37 7.02
N LYS A 111 -20.47 3.44 6.66
CA LYS A 111 -21.54 4.02 7.48
C LYS A 111 -22.79 4.26 6.65
N GLU A 112 -23.92 3.72 7.07
CA GLU A 112 -25.18 3.86 6.34
C GLU A 112 -25.67 5.31 6.31
N ASP A 113 -25.37 6.09 7.34
CA ASP A 113 -25.79 7.50 7.49
C ASP A 113 -24.78 8.53 6.96
N HIS A 114 -23.69 8.11 6.31
CA HIS A 114 -22.68 9.00 5.70
C HIS A 114 -22.54 8.75 4.21
N VAL A 115 -22.04 9.73 3.46
CA VAL A 115 -21.59 9.54 2.08
C VAL A 115 -20.29 8.72 2.10
N ASN A 116 -20.31 7.48 1.65
CA ASN A 116 -19.13 6.61 1.63
C ASN A 116 -18.39 6.73 0.29
N ILE A 117 -17.14 7.18 0.36
CA ILE A 117 -16.24 7.29 -0.79
C ILE A 117 -15.08 6.31 -0.60
N ILE A 118 -14.79 5.53 -1.63
CA ILE A 118 -13.64 4.64 -1.68
C ILE A 118 -12.63 5.18 -2.67
N VAL A 119 -11.36 5.28 -2.26
CA VAL A 119 -10.24 5.41 -3.19
C VAL A 119 -9.50 4.07 -3.23
N HIS A 120 -9.32 3.54 -4.44
CA HIS A 120 -8.73 2.21 -4.69
C HIS A 120 -7.69 2.29 -5.80
N GLY A 121 -6.49 1.78 -5.54
CA GLY A 121 -5.38 1.91 -6.49
C GLY A 121 -4.02 1.83 -5.81
N HIS A 122 -3.04 2.56 -6.36
CA HIS A 122 -1.65 2.61 -5.91
C HIS A 122 -1.06 4.03 -5.82
N GLU A 123 -1.62 5.04 -6.49
CA GLU A 123 -1.03 6.40 -6.47
C GLU A 123 -1.54 7.20 -5.26
N PRO A 124 -0.65 7.63 -4.33
CA PRO A 124 -1.09 8.28 -3.10
C PRO A 124 -1.71 9.66 -3.35
N ASN A 125 -1.30 10.38 -4.40
CA ASN A 125 -1.70 11.76 -4.64
C ASN A 125 -3.22 11.93 -4.81
N LEU A 126 -3.88 10.98 -5.50
CA LEU A 126 -5.35 10.99 -5.61
C LEU A 126 -6.01 10.92 -4.23
N PHE A 127 -5.48 10.06 -3.36
CA PHE A 127 -6.02 9.85 -2.02
C PHE A 127 -5.75 11.06 -1.12
N GLU A 128 -4.52 11.55 -1.08
CA GLU A 128 -4.14 12.75 -0.32
C GLU A 128 -5.00 13.94 -0.71
N SER A 129 -5.23 14.16 -2.00
CA SER A 129 -6.13 15.20 -2.50
C SER A 129 -7.60 14.97 -2.11
N MET A 130 -8.04 13.71 -2.06
CA MET A 130 -9.38 13.36 -1.61
C MET A 130 -9.58 13.66 -0.13
N ILE A 131 -8.54 13.52 0.71
CA ILE A 131 -8.60 13.90 2.13
C ILE A 131 -8.95 15.37 2.27
N ASP A 132 -8.34 16.25 1.46
CA ASP A 132 -8.68 17.68 1.46
C ASP A 132 -10.14 17.92 1.06
N SER A 133 -10.61 17.30 -0.04
CA SER A 133 -11.98 17.46 -0.51
C SER A 133 -13.05 16.97 0.47
N VAL A 134 -12.86 15.81 1.11
CA VAL A 134 -13.87 15.28 2.04
C VAL A 134 -13.94 16.05 3.36
N ASN A 135 -12.90 16.84 3.69
CA ASN A 135 -12.85 17.71 4.86
C ASN A 135 -13.20 19.17 4.54
N ASP A 136 -13.41 19.51 3.27
CA ASP A 136 -13.80 20.86 2.85
C ASP A 136 -15.18 21.24 3.46
N PRO A 137 -15.29 22.38 4.19
CA PRO A 137 -16.52 22.76 4.86
C PRO A 137 -17.74 22.89 3.93
N ASP A 138 -17.55 23.32 2.67
CA ASP A 138 -18.64 23.50 1.72
C ASP A 138 -19.14 22.14 1.20
N LEU A 139 -18.23 21.19 0.94
CA LEU A 139 -18.60 19.83 0.55
C LEU A 139 -19.27 19.07 1.70
N VAL A 140 -18.78 19.24 2.94
CA VAL A 140 -19.42 18.68 4.14
C VAL A 140 -20.82 19.28 4.36
N ALA A 141 -21.00 20.59 4.14
CA ALA A 141 -22.30 21.23 4.22
C ALA A 141 -23.27 20.67 3.16
N LYS A 142 -22.83 20.55 1.89
CA LYS A 142 -23.61 19.91 0.82
C LYS A 142 -24.01 18.47 1.15
N ALA A 143 -23.13 17.69 1.77
CA ALA A 143 -23.44 16.33 2.21
C ALA A 143 -24.53 16.31 3.31
N LYS A 144 -24.47 17.26 4.25
CA LYS A 144 -25.50 17.41 5.30
C LYS A 144 -26.85 17.87 4.75
N GLU A 145 -26.86 18.81 3.80
CA GLU A 145 -28.06 19.20 3.07
C GLU A 145 -28.67 18.05 2.27
N ALA A 146 -27.84 17.09 1.85
CA ALA A 146 -28.27 15.86 1.22
C ALA A 146 -28.83 14.79 2.18
N GLY A 147 -28.82 15.06 3.48
CA GLY A 147 -29.32 14.17 4.53
C GLY A 147 -28.28 13.24 5.13
N ALA A 148 -27.01 13.34 4.76
CA ALA A 148 -25.93 12.57 5.38
C ALA A 148 -25.46 13.24 6.69
N GLN A 149 -24.94 12.46 7.63
CA GLN A 149 -24.29 12.99 8.84
C GLN A 149 -22.90 13.58 8.52
N GLY A 150 -22.29 13.16 7.42
CA GLY A 150 -21.01 13.64 6.93
C GLY A 150 -20.51 12.83 5.73
N ILE A 151 -19.24 13.00 5.40
CA ILE A 151 -18.53 12.23 4.36
C ILE A 151 -17.58 11.26 5.06
N ASN A 152 -17.55 10.02 4.57
CA ASN A 152 -16.79 8.92 5.12
C ASN A 152 -15.85 8.38 4.04
N LEU A 153 -14.55 8.65 4.19
CA LEU A 153 -13.51 8.22 3.26
C LEU A 153 -12.86 6.93 3.75
N LEU A 154 -12.74 5.95 2.86
CA LEU A 154 -12.07 4.69 3.12
C LEU A 154 -11.16 4.32 1.95
N GLY A 155 -10.13 3.54 2.25
CA GLY A 155 -9.18 3.06 1.24
C GLY A 155 -9.30 1.59 0.90
N MET A 156 -8.80 1.24 -0.29
CA MET A 156 -8.54 -0.15 -0.69
C MET A 156 -7.20 -0.29 -1.41
N CYS A 157 -6.63 -1.50 -1.32
CA CYS A 157 -5.31 -1.87 -1.85
C CYS A 157 -4.20 -0.91 -1.41
N CYS A 158 -3.25 -0.57 -2.29
CA CYS A 158 -2.03 0.10 -1.88
C CYS A 158 -2.28 1.58 -1.55
N SER A 159 -3.04 2.34 -2.35
CA SER A 159 -3.40 3.73 -1.99
C SER A 159 -4.12 3.80 -0.64
N GLY A 160 -4.95 2.80 -0.34
CA GLY A 160 -5.59 2.69 0.97
C GLY A 160 -4.61 2.36 2.10
N ALA A 161 -3.62 1.51 1.85
CA ALA A 161 -2.59 1.16 2.85
C ALA A 161 -1.69 2.37 3.17
N GLU A 162 -1.31 3.15 2.15
CA GLU A 162 -0.50 4.37 2.29
C GLU A 162 -1.13 5.36 3.29
N VAL A 163 -2.43 5.65 3.13
CA VAL A 163 -3.13 6.59 4.03
C VAL A 163 -3.58 5.95 5.33
N LEU A 164 -3.74 4.63 5.37
CA LEU A 164 -3.95 3.89 6.63
C LEU A 164 -2.73 4.08 7.53
N SER A 165 -1.52 3.97 6.97
CA SER A 165 -0.26 4.09 7.70
C SER A 165 0.14 5.52 8.07
N ARG A 166 -0.31 6.54 7.31
CA ARG A 166 0.01 7.96 7.57
C ARG A 166 -1.07 8.70 8.37
N HIS A 167 -2.34 8.49 8.00
CA HIS A 167 -3.46 9.30 8.48
C HIS A 167 -4.48 8.51 9.31
N GLY A 168 -4.36 7.18 9.34
CA GLY A 168 -5.32 6.31 10.03
C GLY A 168 -6.68 6.22 9.35
N VAL A 169 -6.75 6.57 8.05
CA VAL A 169 -7.97 6.39 7.24
C VAL A 169 -8.32 4.90 7.16
N PRO A 170 -9.55 4.47 7.51
CA PRO A 170 -9.86 3.05 7.53
C PRO A 170 -9.77 2.37 6.16
N HIS A 171 -9.38 1.10 6.16
CA HIS A 171 -9.21 0.30 4.95
C HIS A 171 -10.37 -0.71 4.78
N ALA A 172 -11.19 -0.56 3.75
CA ALA A 172 -12.42 -1.34 3.59
C ALA A 172 -12.17 -2.85 3.32
N GLY A 173 -11.05 -3.20 2.69
CA GLY A 173 -10.63 -4.59 2.47
C GLY A 173 -9.57 -4.72 1.37
N ASN A 174 -8.95 -5.90 1.25
CA ASN A 174 -7.90 -6.14 0.26
C ASN A 174 -8.44 -6.46 -1.15
N PHE A 175 -7.57 -6.79 -2.10
CA PHE A 175 -7.87 -6.98 -3.53
C PHE A 175 -9.14 -7.80 -3.82
N MET A 176 -9.33 -8.96 -3.18
CA MET A 176 -10.50 -9.80 -3.43
C MET A 176 -11.78 -9.30 -2.74
N SER A 177 -11.69 -8.38 -1.79
CA SER A 177 -12.86 -7.78 -1.13
C SER A 177 -13.54 -6.67 -1.94
N THR A 178 -12.92 -6.16 -3.01
CA THR A 178 -13.40 -5.00 -3.80
C THR A 178 -14.85 -5.12 -4.25
N GLU A 179 -15.22 -6.27 -4.82
CA GLU A 179 -16.59 -6.54 -5.29
C GLU A 179 -17.57 -6.66 -4.11
N ALA A 180 -17.17 -7.31 -3.02
CA ALA A 180 -17.99 -7.47 -1.82
C ALA A 180 -18.23 -6.13 -1.09
N VAL A 181 -17.26 -5.21 -1.15
CA VAL A 181 -17.40 -3.84 -0.60
C VAL A 181 -18.50 -3.08 -1.35
N ILE A 182 -18.52 -3.12 -2.69
CA ILE A 182 -19.62 -2.54 -3.48
C ILE A 182 -20.94 -3.23 -3.16
N ALA A 183 -20.92 -4.57 -3.02
CA ALA A 183 -22.11 -5.37 -2.77
C ALA A 183 -22.82 -5.07 -1.42
N THR A 184 -22.18 -4.31 -0.52
CA THR A 184 -22.83 -3.77 0.68
C THR A 184 -23.97 -2.79 0.35
N GLY A 185 -23.97 -2.21 -0.86
CA GLY A 185 -24.87 -1.14 -1.27
C GLY A 185 -24.54 0.23 -0.65
N ALA A 186 -23.57 0.30 0.27
CA ALA A 186 -23.26 1.52 1.02
C ALA A 186 -22.31 2.46 0.27
N VAL A 187 -21.54 1.97 -0.71
CA VAL A 187 -20.52 2.76 -1.42
C VAL A 187 -21.19 3.71 -2.40
N ASP A 188 -21.03 5.01 -2.20
CA ASP A 188 -21.62 6.02 -3.07
C ASP A 188 -20.74 6.32 -4.28
N ALA A 189 -19.43 6.42 -4.04
CA ALA A 189 -18.42 6.58 -5.08
C ALA A 189 -17.22 5.68 -4.84
N MET A 190 -16.66 5.17 -5.93
CA MET A 190 -15.35 4.53 -5.95
C MET A 190 -14.52 5.19 -7.05
N ALA A 191 -13.48 5.92 -6.65
CA ALA A 191 -12.51 6.53 -7.55
C ALA A 191 -11.24 5.67 -7.59
N VAL A 192 -10.73 5.43 -8.80
CA VAL A 192 -9.59 4.53 -9.02
C VAL A 192 -8.53 5.15 -9.91
N ASP A 193 -7.27 4.93 -9.54
CA ASP A 193 -6.09 5.35 -10.30
C ASP A 193 -5.60 4.23 -11.26
N VAL A 194 -4.55 3.50 -10.92
CA VAL A 194 -3.90 2.44 -11.69
C VAL A 194 -3.68 1.18 -10.84
N GLN A 195 -3.47 0.05 -11.53
CA GLN A 195 -3.04 -1.25 -10.98
C GLN A 195 -4.04 -1.93 -10.02
N CYS A 196 -4.20 -3.25 -10.17
CA CYS A 196 -5.10 -4.11 -9.38
C CYS A 196 -6.58 -3.66 -9.30
N ILE A 197 -7.06 -2.92 -10.30
CA ILE A 197 -8.46 -2.53 -10.43
C ILE A 197 -9.13 -3.53 -11.39
N LYS A 198 -10.07 -4.32 -10.87
CA LYS A 198 -10.80 -5.29 -11.68
C LYS A 198 -11.76 -4.54 -12.61
N GLN A 199 -11.72 -4.82 -13.91
CA GLN A 199 -12.69 -4.26 -14.87
C GLN A 199 -14.14 -4.59 -14.48
N ALA A 200 -14.38 -5.75 -13.87
CA ALA A 200 -15.69 -6.17 -13.37
C ALA A 200 -16.33 -5.20 -12.34
N LEU A 201 -15.54 -4.30 -11.74
CA LEU A 201 -16.07 -3.29 -10.82
C LEU A 201 -17.03 -2.31 -11.51
N VAL A 202 -16.94 -2.13 -12.83
CA VAL A 202 -17.93 -1.34 -13.60
C VAL A 202 -19.30 -1.98 -13.51
N GLN A 203 -19.42 -3.23 -13.94
CA GLN A 203 -20.69 -3.97 -13.91
C GLN A 203 -21.22 -4.11 -12.48
N MET A 204 -20.34 -4.38 -11.51
CA MET A 204 -20.74 -4.40 -10.10
C MET A 204 -21.28 -3.05 -9.64
N SER A 205 -20.66 -1.94 -10.03
CA SER A 205 -21.10 -0.60 -9.66
C SER A 205 -22.48 -0.27 -10.25
N GLU A 206 -22.74 -0.68 -11.50
CA GLU A 206 -24.06 -0.55 -12.14
C GLU A 206 -25.15 -1.30 -11.35
N CYS A 207 -24.89 -2.52 -10.89
CA CYS A 207 -25.86 -3.32 -10.13
C CYS A 207 -26.27 -2.66 -8.80
N TYR A 208 -25.39 -1.89 -8.16
CA TYR A 208 -25.63 -1.25 -6.85
C TYR A 208 -25.78 0.27 -6.94
N GLY A 209 -25.74 0.83 -8.14
CA GLY A 209 -25.77 2.28 -8.39
C GLY A 209 -24.62 3.04 -7.73
N THR A 210 -23.47 2.40 -7.50
CA THR A 210 -22.24 3.09 -7.06
C THR A 210 -21.69 3.89 -8.24
N LYS A 211 -21.26 5.13 -8.00
CA LYS A 211 -20.58 5.92 -9.05
C LYS A 211 -19.13 5.48 -9.15
N PHE A 212 -18.72 4.97 -10.31
CA PHE A 212 -17.38 4.41 -10.51
C PHE A 212 -16.57 5.27 -11.48
N PHE A 213 -15.40 5.74 -11.01
CA PHE A 213 -14.59 6.72 -11.71
C PHE A 213 -13.18 6.21 -11.94
N THR A 214 -12.73 6.24 -13.19
CA THR A 214 -11.28 6.18 -13.49
C THR A 214 -10.71 7.59 -13.51
N THR A 215 -9.52 7.76 -12.95
CA THR A 215 -8.91 9.10 -12.83
C THR A 215 -7.55 9.23 -13.52
N ASN A 216 -6.78 8.14 -13.63
CA ASN A 216 -5.50 8.18 -14.33
C ASN A 216 -5.68 7.90 -15.84
N PRO A 217 -5.14 8.73 -16.76
CA PRO A 217 -5.29 8.50 -18.20
C PRO A 217 -4.62 7.21 -18.70
N ARG A 218 -3.68 6.64 -17.93
CA ARG A 218 -3.02 5.36 -18.23
C ARG A 218 -3.91 4.13 -17.96
N ALA A 219 -5.03 4.28 -17.25
CA ALA A 219 -5.89 3.17 -16.84
C ALA A 219 -7.39 3.49 -17.00
N LYS A 220 -7.80 3.79 -18.24
CA LYS A 220 -9.23 3.91 -18.57
C LYS A 220 -9.88 2.52 -18.60
N ILE A 221 -11.13 2.46 -18.14
CA ILE A 221 -11.92 1.23 -18.09
C ILE A 221 -13.24 1.49 -18.84
N GLU A 222 -13.56 0.63 -19.80
CA GLU A 222 -14.80 0.72 -20.57
C GLU A 222 -16.02 0.70 -19.64
N GLY A 223 -16.98 1.60 -19.89
CA GLY A 223 -18.20 1.77 -19.07
C GLY A 223 -18.01 2.60 -17.80
N ALA A 224 -16.77 2.83 -17.34
CA ALA A 224 -16.51 3.73 -16.23
C ALA A 224 -16.65 5.20 -16.67
N GLN A 225 -17.12 6.07 -15.78
CA GLN A 225 -16.99 7.50 -15.99
C GLN A 225 -15.51 7.89 -15.81
N HIS A 226 -14.98 8.75 -16.69
CA HIS A 226 -13.62 9.25 -16.56
C HIS A 226 -13.63 10.69 -16.06
N ILE A 227 -12.94 10.94 -14.96
CA ILE A 227 -12.70 12.28 -14.41
C ILE A 227 -11.19 12.36 -14.23
N GLU A 228 -10.51 12.93 -15.21
CA GLU A 228 -9.05 12.92 -15.24
C GLU A 228 -8.49 13.71 -14.05
N PHE A 229 -7.55 13.10 -13.33
CA PHE A 229 -6.85 13.75 -12.23
C PHE A 229 -5.63 14.50 -12.79
N HIS A 230 -5.64 15.82 -12.64
CA HIS A 230 -4.52 16.68 -13.01
C HIS A 230 -3.73 17.08 -11.78
N GLU A 231 -2.44 16.75 -11.72
CA GLU A 231 -1.61 16.91 -10.52
C GLU A 231 -1.45 18.38 -10.09
N HIS A 232 -1.58 19.33 -11.03
CA HIS A 232 -1.53 20.77 -10.73
C HIS A 232 -2.88 21.35 -10.24
N HIS A 233 -3.99 20.67 -10.52
CA HIS A 233 -5.34 21.08 -10.16
C HIS A 233 -6.15 19.90 -9.59
N PRO A 234 -5.64 19.23 -8.53
CA PRO A 234 -6.18 17.93 -8.10
C PRO A 234 -7.62 17.98 -7.60
N ARG A 235 -8.04 19.15 -7.08
CA ARG A 235 -9.40 19.38 -6.58
C ARG A 235 -10.48 19.41 -7.66
N GLU A 236 -10.14 19.71 -8.91
CA GLU A 236 -11.12 19.64 -10.01
C GLU A 236 -11.68 18.22 -10.17
N CYS A 237 -10.83 17.20 -9.99
CA CYS A 237 -11.23 15.80 -10.02
C CYS A 237 -11.90 15.37 -8.72
N THR A 238 -11.24 15.59 -7.58
CA THR A 238 -11.67 15.04 -6.28
C THR A 238 -12.96 15.68 -5.77
N ASP A 239 -13.14 17.00 -5.89
CA ASP A 239 -14.39 17.67 -5.53
C ASP A 239 -15.55 17.14 -6.40
N LYS A 240 -15.29 16.92 -7.69
CA LYS A 240 -16.30 16.40 -8.60
C LYS A 240 -16.76 14.99 -8.22
N VAL A 241 -15.82 14.13 -7.80
CA VAL A 241 -16.13 12.81 -7.27
C VAL A 241 -16.99 12.92 -6.01
N VAL A 242 -16.64 13.81 -5.07
CA VAL A 242 -17.42 14.03 -3.84
C VAL A 242 -18.85 14.49 -4.15
N GLU A 243 -19.01 15.46 -5.06
CA GLU A 243 -20.34 15.95 -5.46
C GLU A 243 -21.22 14.85 -6.05
N LEU A 244 -20.67 14.00 -6.91
CA LEU A 244 -21.39 12.87 -7.50
C LEU A 244 -21.69 11.77 -6.48
N ALA A 245 -20.82 11.59 -5.47
CA ALA A 245 -21.07 10.70 -4.34
C ALA A 245 -22.27 11.21 -3.50
N ILE A 246 -22.31 12.52 -3.22
CA ILE A 246 -23.43 13.16 -2.50
C ILE A 246 -24.74 13.02 -3.29
N GLU A 247 -24.71 13.18 -4.62
CA GLU A 247 -25.87 12.96 -5.48
C GLU A 247 -26.41 11.53 -5.37
N ARG A 248 -25.50 10.54 -5.40
CA ARG A 248 -25.85 9.12 -5.25
C ARG A 248 -26.44 8.86 -3.86
N PHE A 249 -25.85 9.40 -2.80
CA PHE A 249 -26.33 9.19 -1.42
C PHE A 249 -27.84 9.49 -1.26
N LYS A 250 -28.34 10.56 -1.89
CA LYS A 250 -29.78 10.91 -1.88
C LYS A 250 -30.68 9.81 -2.47
N ASN A 251 -30.13 8.99 -3.37
CA ASN A 251 -30.86 8.06 -4.22
C ASN A 251 -30.31 6.64 -4.13
N ARG A 252 -29.74 6.23 -2.98
CA ARG A 252 -29.17 4.88 -2.83
C ARG A 252 -30.21 3.81 -3.19
N PRO A 253 -29.93 2.94 -4.18
CA PRO A 253 -30.89 1.92 -4.55
C PRO A 253 -30.86 0.75 -3.55
N GLY A 254 -32.03 0.16 -3.32
CA GLY A 254 -32.15 -1.10 -2.60
C GLY A 254 -31.78 -1.03 -1.12
N ARG A 255 -31.41 -2.19 -0.56
CA ARG A 255 -31.10 -2.35 0.86
C ARG A 255 -29.60 -2.26 1.08
N VAL A 256 -29.19 -1.40 2.00
CA VAL A 256 -27.82 -1.35 2.51
C VAL A 256 -27.61 -2.49 3.53
N VAL A 257 -26.53 -3.26 3.38
CA VAL A 257 -26.14 -4.33 4.31
C VAL A 257 -24.64 -4.24 4.55
N ILE A 258 -24.26 -3.65 5.68
CA ILE A 258 -22.87 -3.52 6.10
C ILE A 258 -22.56 -4.59 7.16
N PRO A 259 -21.65 -5.55 6.90
CA PRO A 259 -21.17 -6.46 7.93
C PRO A 259 -20.52 -5.69 9.07
N GLN A 260 -20.99 -5.90 10.31
CA GLN A 260 -20.57 -5.11 11.49
C GLN A 260 -19.19 -5.52 12.06
N ARG A 261 -18.35 -6.20 11.28
CA ARG A 261 -17.00 -6.57 11.69
C ARG A 261 -16.06 -5.39 11.49
N ARG A 262 -15.40 -4.97 12.57
CA ARG A 262 -14.34 -3.97 12.58
C ARG A 262 -13.14 -4.57 13.29
N ASP A 263 -11.99 -4.56 12.64
CA ASP A 263 -10.74 -5.00 13.23
C ASP A 263 -9.80 -3.79 13.31
N LEU A 264 -9.14 -3.59 14.44
CA LEU A 264 -8.16 -2.54 14.65
C LEU A 264 -6.75 -3.14 14.66
N GLY A 265 -5.76 -2.36 14.24
CA GLY A 265 -4.35 -2.72 14.30
C GLY A 265 -3.47 -1.49 14.45
N VAL A 266 -2.20 -1.70 14.78
CA VAL A 266 -1.16 -0.67 14.75
C VAL A 266 -0.47 -0.72 13.40
N HIS A 267 -0.44 0.41 12.70
CA HIS A 267 0.09 0.57 11.34
C HIS A 267 1.15 1.65 11.28
N GLY A 268 1.94 1.73 10.20
CA GLY A 268 2.91 2.82 10.01
C GLY A 268 4.27 2.57 10.67
N PHE A 269 4.76 1.33 10.68
CA PHE A 269 6.12 0.99 11.12
C PHE A 269 7.14 1.28 10.02
N SER A 270 7.49 2.55 9.83
CA SER A 270 8.58 3.01 8.96
C SER A 270 9.95 2.57 9.45
N HIS A 271 10.97 2.62 8.58
CA HIS A 271 12.35 2.32 8.94
C HIS A 271 12.85 3.25 10.07
N GLU A 272 12.50 4.52 9.97
CA GLU A 272 12.81 5.60 10.91
C GLU A 272 12.17 5.33 12.26
N TYR A 273 10.89 4.95 12.27
CA TYR A 273 10.20 4.66 13.52
C TYR A 273 10.71 3.37 14.17
N ILE A 274 10.99 2.31 13.39
CA ILE A 274 11.58 1.09 13.94
C ILE A 274 12.91 1.41 14.63
N ASN A 275 13.73 2.23 14.00
CA ASN A 275 14.98 2.69 14.58
C ASN A 275 14.75 3.47 15.90
N TYR A 276 13.77 4.39 15.90
CA TYR A 276 13.35 5.11 17.10
C TYR A 276 12.80 4.20 18.21
N MET A 277 11.96 3.22 17.91
CA MET A 277 11.34 2.37 18.94
C MET A 277 12.38 1.51 19.66
N LEU A 278 13.49 1.18 19.00
CA LEU A 278 14.54 0.34 19.56
C LEU A 278 15.53 1.13 20.44
N GLY A 279 15.62 2.46 20.35
CA GLY A 279 16.63 3.21 21.11
C GLY A 279 16.30 4.66 21.45
N GLY A 280 15.09 5.10 21.14
CA GLY A 280 14.67 6.50 21.22
C GLY A 280 15.52 7.42 20.34
N THR A 281 15.43 8.73 20.59
CA THR A 281 16.13 9.75 19.80
C THR A 281 17.66 9.68 19.92
N PHE A 282 18.19 9.25 21.07
CA PHE A 282 19.62 9.34 21.37
C PHE A 282 20.39 8.04 21.17
N ARG A 283 19.71 6.89 21.12
CA ARG A 283 20.35 5.57 20.95
C ARG A 283 19.70 4.74 19.84
N GLY A 284 18.93 5.40 18.96
CA GLY A 284 18.31 4.78 17.80
C GLY A 284 19.35 3.97 17.01
N SER A 285 19.15 2.65 16.99
CA SER A 285 19.88 1.74 16.12
C SER A 285 19.11 0.42 15.99
N TYR A 286 19.49 -0.39 15.01
CA TYR A 286 19.03 -1.77 14.89
C TYR A 286 19.79 -2.74 15.81
N THR A 287 20.70 -2.24 16.66
CA THR A 287 21.46 -3.08 17.61
C THR A 287 20.55 -3.94 18.49
N PRO A 288 19.45 -3.43 19.07
CA PRO A 288 18.56 -4.27 19.89
C PRO A 288 17.86 -5.37 19.08
N LEU A 289 17.50 -5.13 17.82
CA LEU A 289 16.99 -6.19 16.94
C LEU A 289 18.08 -7.23 16.67
N ASN A 290 19.27 -6.77 16.30
CA ASN A 290 20.41 -7.64 15.99
C ASN A 290 20.81 -8.50 17.19
N GLU A 291 20.87 -7.93 18.40
CA GLU A 291 21.18 -8.66 19.63
C GLU A 291 20.13 -9.73 19.94
N ASN A 292 18.85 -9.44 19.74
CA ASN A 292 17.76 -10.41 19.89
C ASN A 292 17.78 -11.52 18.83
N ILE A 293 18.35 -11.25 17.66
CA ILE A 293 18.63 -12.30 16.66
C ILE A 293 19.83 -13.15 17.10
N ILE A 294 20.93 -12.51 17.48
CA ILE A 294 22.18 -13.19 17.88
C ILE A 294 21.96 -14.08 19.11
N ASN A 295 21.17 -13.62 20.09
CA ASN A 295 20.88 -14.38 21.31
C ASN A 295 19.78 -15.44 21.14
N GLY A 296 19.14 -15.53 19.97
CA GLY A 296 18.16 -16.54 19.62
C GLY A 296 16.73 -16.27 20.12
N ARG A 297 16.44 -15.14 20.77
CA ARG A 297 15.07 -14.75 21.13
C ARG A 297 14.21 -14.53 19.89
N ILE A 298 14.78 -13.88 18.87
CA ILE A 298 14.22 -13.81 17.53
C ILE A 298 15.03 -14.74 16.64
N ARG A 299 14.38 -15.75 16.04
CA ARG A 299 15.05 -16.70 15.13
C ARG A 299 15.45 -16.04 13.80
N GLY A 300 14.70 -15.04 13.38
CA GLY A 300 14.94 -14.28 12.17
C GLY A 300 13.80 -13.31 11.88
N VAL A 301 13.90 -12.60 10.76
CA VAL A 301 12.87 -11.69 10.27
C VAL A 301 12.39 -12.17 8.90
N ALA A 302 11.07 -12.23 8.69
CA ALA A 302 10.47 -12.61 7.43
C ALA A 302 9.61 -11.47 6.85
N GLY A 303 9.84 -11.13 5.59
CA GLY A 303 8.94 -10.29 4.82
C GLY A 303 7.83 -11.12 4.20
N VAL A 304 6.59 -10.94 4.65
CA VAL A 304 5.42 -11.65 4.08
C VAL A 304 4.56 -10.65 3.31
N VAL A 305 4.65 -10.70 1.98
CA VAL A 305 4.06 -9.72 1.06
C VAL A 305 3.09 -10.37 0.08
N GLY A 306 2.42 -9.53 -0.71
CA GLY A 306 1.72 -9.98 -1.91
C GLY A 306 0.20 -9.90 -1.85
N CYS A 307 -0.41 -10.50 -2.86
CA CYS A 307 -1.82 -10.34 -3.19
C CYS A 307 -2.69 -11.48 -2.62
N THR A 308 -3.97 -11.47 -3.00
CA THR A 308 -4.89 -12.61 -2.83
C THR A 308 -5.09 -13.28 -4.20
N ASN A 309 -5.43 -14.57 -4.22
CA ASN A 309 -5.65 -15.34 -5.45
C ASN A 309 -6.83 -16.30 -5.29
N PRO A 310 -7.78 -16.36 -6.23
CA PRO A 310 -8.97 -17.21 -6.13
C PRO A 310 -8.66 -18.73 -6.12
N ARG A 311 -7.44 -19.15 -6.46
CA ARG A 311 -7.00 -20.56 -6.34
C ARG A 311 -6.84 -21.04 -4.89
N VAL A 312 -6.81 -20.11 -3.93
CA VAL A 312 -6.72 -20.41 -2.50
C VAL A 312 -7.81 -19.65 -1.76
N LYS A 313 -8.23 -20.18 -0.60
CA LYS A 313 -9.18 -19.48 0.27
C LYS A 313 -8.61 -18.10 0.63
N GLN A 314 -9.40 -17.04 0.41
CA GLN A 314 -8.99 -15.66 0.68
C GLN A 314 -8.37 -15.54 2.08
N ASP A 315 -7.23 -14.86 2.15
CA ASP A 315 -6.42 -14.57 3.35
C ASP A 315 -5.82 -15.78 4.08
N TRP A 316 -6.27 -17.01 3.82
CA TRP A 316 -5.88 -18.20 4.59
C TRP A 316 -4.38 -18.45 4.58
N VAL A 317 -3.74 -18.42 3.39
CA VAL A 317 -2.30 -18.67 3.26
C VAL A 317 -1.49 -17.64 4.06
N HIS A 318 -1.86 -16.37 3.97
CA HIS A 318 -1.19 -15.28 4.69
C HIS A 318 -1.30 -15.46 6.20
N VAL A 319 -2.51 -15.70 6.70
CA VAL A 319 -2.77 -15.84 8.14
C VAL A 319 -2.08 -17.06 8.73
N GLU A 320 -2.20 -18.22 8.08
CA GLU A 320 -1.65 -19.46 8.64
C GLU A 320 -0.12 -19.51 8.54
N LEU A 321 0.47 -19.02 7.45
CA LEU A 321 1.93 -18.88 7.35
C LEU A 321 2.47 -18.00 8.47
N VAL A 322 1.85 -16.84 8.70
CA VAL A 322 2.36 -15.86 9.67
C VAL A 322 2.19 -16.36 11.10
N LYS A 323 1.08 -17.02 11.43
CA LYS A 323 0.92 -17.69 12.73
C LYS A 323 2.05 -18.69 12.98
N GLU A 324 2.42 -19.49 11.97
CA GLU A 324 3.50 -20.45 12.14
C GLU A 324 4.87 -19.77 12.29
N LEU A 325 5.12 -18.68 11.55
CA LEU A 325 6.35 -17.90 11.69
C LEU A 325 6.50 -17.30 13.09
N ILE A 326 5.49 -16.56 13.58
CA ILE A 326 5.58 -15.89 14.89
C ILE A 326 5.67 -16.91 16.03
N LYS A 327 4.95 -18.03 15.93
CA LYS A 327 5.03 -19.15 16.89
C LYS A 327 6.44 -19.75 16.97
N ASN A 328 7.20 -19.69 15.88
CA ASN A 328 8.60 -20.14 15.81
C ASN A 328 9.61 -19.01 16.04
N ASN A 329 9.23 -17.95 16.76
CA ASN A 329 10.06 -16.79 17.09
C ASN A 329 10.58 -16.01 15.87
N VAL A 330 9.86 -16.03 14.74
CA VAL A 330 10.21 -15.22 13.56
C VAL A 330 9.39 -13.93 13.57
N LEU A 331 10.07 -12.79 13.68
CA LEU A 331 9.42 -11.47 13.55
C LEU A 331 8.96 -11.31 12.11
N VAL A 332 7.74 -10.83 11.89
CA VAL A 332 7.20 -10.62 10.54
C VAL A 332 7.08 -9.13 10.24
N VAL A 333 7.58 -8.73 9.08
CA VAL A 333 7.32 -7.42 8.47
C VAL A 333 6.44 -7.61 7.25
N GLN A 334 5.48 -6.72 7.04
CA GLN A 334 4.39 -6.96 6.09
C GLN A 334 4.04 -5.71 5.30
N THR A 335 3.60 -5.90 4.05
CA THR A 335 3.10 -4.83 3.18
C THR A 335 1.91 -5.31 2.33
N GLY A 336 1.21 -4.37 1.70
CA GLY A 336 0.21 -4.63 0.66
C GLY A 336 -1.03 -5.38 1.15
N CYS A 337 -1.70 -6.11 0.25
CA CYS A 337 -2.93 -6.86 0.57
C CYS A 337 -2.74 -7.89 1.70
N SER A 338 -1.53 -8.39 1.86
CA SER A 338 -1.12 -9.27 2.94
C SER A 338 -1.26 -8.58 4.31
N GLN A 339 -0.86 -7.31 4.43
CA GLN A 339 -1.04 -6.51 5.66
C GLN A 339 -2.49 -6.42 6.07
N ILE A 340 -3.37 -6.13 5.13
CA ILE A 340 -4.79 -6.02 5.39
C ILE A 340 -5.38 -7.37 5.83
N ALA A 341 -4.90 -8.49 5.27
CA ALA A 341 -5.32 -9.83 5.70
C ALA A 341 -4.99 -10.11 7.17
N LEU A 342 -3.79 -9.72 7.63
CA LEU A 342 -3.38 -9.92 9.02
C LEU A 342 -4.00 -8.93 10.00
N ALA A 343 -4.21 -7.68 9.58
CA ALA A 343 -4.96 -6.70 10.35
C ALA A 343 -6.38 -7.24 10.64
N LYS A 344 -7.05 -7.81 9.63
CA LYS A 344 -8.34 -8.50 9.80
C LYS A 344 -8.24 -9.69 10.75
N ALA A 345 -7.11 -10.39 10.78
CA ALA A 345 -6.88 -11.52 11.68
C ALA A 345 -6.48 -11.10 13.11
N GLY A 346 -6.32 -9.80 13.38
CA GLY A 346 -5.93 -9.26 14.68
C GLY A 346 -4.45 -9.45 15.02
N LEU A 347 -3.60 -9.80 14.05
CA LEU A 347 -2.17 -10.10 14.29
C LEU A 347 -1.28 -8.86 14.37
N MET A 348 -1.82 -7.69 14.03
CA MET A 348 -1.13 -6.40 14.06
C MET A 348 -1.41 -5.60 15.34
N LYS A 349 -1.68 -6.30 16.43
CA LYS A 349 -1.93 -5.71 17.76
C LYS A 349 -0.85 -6.17 18.73
N PRO A 350 -0.43 -5.34 19.69
CA PRO A 350 0.54 -5.76 20.71
C PRO A 350 0.10 -7.02 21.47
N ASP A 351 -1.21 -7.16 21.74
CA ASP A 351 -1.77 -8.35 22.42
C ASP A 351 -1.69 -9.65 21.59
N ALA A 352 -1.37 -9.57 20.30
CA ALA A 352 -1.11 -10.74 19.46
C ALA A 352 0.24 -11.43 19.82
N ALA A 353 1.08 -10.80 20.64
CA ALA A 353 2.34 -11.40 21.12
C ALA A 353 2.13 -12.75 21.82
N VAL A 354 0.95 -12.98 22.41
CA VAL A 354 0.58 -14.29 23.03
C VAL A 354 0.52 -15.45 22.03
N LEU A 355 0.48 -15.16 20.73
CA LEU A 355 0.50 -16.15 19.65
C LEU A 355 1.93 -16.44 19.16
N ALA A 356 2.90 -15.61 19.55
CA ALA A 356 4.29 -15.81 19.24
C ALA A 356 4.93 -16.84 20.17
N GLY A 357 6.09 -17.37 19.78
CA GLY A 357 6.90 -18.15 20.70
C GLY A 357 7.51 -17.26 21.80
N ASP A 358 7.95 -17.88 22.90
CA ASP A 358 8.37 -17.19 24.13
C ASP A 358 9.41 -16.08 23.89
N GLY A 359 10.37 -16.31 22.99
CA GLY A 359 11.44 -15.35 22.71
C GLY A 359 10.96 -14.10 21.98
N LEU A 360 10.11 -14.28 20.94
CA LEU A 360 9.53 -13.14 20.24
C LEU A 360 8.49 -12.43 21.11
N ALA A 361 7.71 -13.17 21.90
CA ALA A 361 6.75 -12.60 22.84
C ALA A 361 7.43 -11.69 23.87
N GLU A 362 8.53 -12.14 24.51
CA GLU A 362 9.34 -11.34 25.45
C GLU A 362 9.79 -10.01 24.80
N VAL A 363 10.27 -10.07 23.55
CA VAL A 363 10.74 -8.88 22.84
C VAL A 363 9.58 -7.94 22.49
N CYS A 364 8.44 -8.47 22.02
CA CYS A 364 7.24 -7.69 21.73
C CYS A 364 6.72 -6.97 22.98
N GLU A 365 6.65 -7.64 24.12
CA GLU A 365 6.22 -7.05 25.40
C GLU A 365 7.20 -5.98 25.88
N THR A 366 8.50 -6.25 25.77
CA THR A 366 9.56 -5.30 26.21
C THR A 366 9.56 -4.02 25.37
N VAL A 367 9.40 -4.14 24.06
CA VAL A 367 9.40 -2.99 23.14
C VAL A 367 8.03 -2.31 23.06
N GLY A 368 6.94 -3.04 23.33
CA GLY A 368 5.57 -2.55 23.18
C GLY A 368 5.08 -2.60 21.73
N MET A 369 5.48 -3.61 20.95
CA MET A 369 5.16 -3.75 19.53
C MET A 369 4.39 -5.06 19.23
N PRO A 370 3.58 -5.12 18.16
CA PRO A 370 3.02 -6.37 17.69
C PRO A 370 4.11 -7.32 17.15
N PRO A 371 3.86 -8.66 17.13
CA PRO A 371 4.76 -9.63 16.50
C PRO A 371 4.76 -9.55 14.97
N VAL A 372 3.84 -8.76 14.40
CA VAL A 372 3.77 -8.46 12.97
C VAL A 372 3.71 -6.95 12.76
N LEU A 373 4.72 -6.41 12.08
CA LEU A 373 4.87 -4.98 11.82
C LEU A 373 4.37 -4.64 10.41
N GLY A 374 3.44 -3.69 10.31
CA GLY A 374 2.98 -3.16 9.02
C GLY A 374 3.89 -2.04 8.51
N CYS A 375 4.62 -2.31 7.43
CA CYS A 375 5.67 -1.45 6.87
C CYS A 375 5.28 -0.83 5.51
N GLY A 376 3.99 -0.81 5.18
CA GLY A 376 3.45 -0.13 4.00
C GLY A 376 2.01 0.26 4.25
#